data_AF-A0A8X7RAN9-F1
#
_entry.id   AF-A0A8X7RAN9-F1
#
_cell.length_a   1.000
_cell.length_b   1.000
_cell.length_c   1.000
_cell.angle_alpha   90.00
_cell.angle_beta   90.00
_cell.angle_gamma   90.00
#
_symmetry.space_group_name_H-M   'P 1'
#
loop_
_entity.id
_entity.type
_entity.pdbx_description
1 polymer ?
#
loop_
_entity_poly.entity_id
_entity_poly.type
_entity_poly.pdbx_seq_one_letter_code
_entity_poly.pdbx_strand_id
1 'polypeptide(L)'
;MEVFGKSPMVSSANVIYLSAILGRDCDASHKCDWKCENENVFGNMYRCKLTGLTHVCDNNCNQRILYDNHTSLCRASGRVFPLSPAEEQAVRGVRRKLDNSESLPPTEGCSFKRRRRDVSQFKASPFERSFTAVSPICSPAGDGMDLS
;
A
#
# COMPACT_ATOMS: atom_id res chain seq x y z
N MET A 1 7.61 -32.21 -29.83
CA MET A 1 7.93 -31.43 -28.61
C MET A 1 7.52 -29.99 -28.88
N GLU A 2 6.28 -29.64 -28.56
CA GLU A 2 5.80 -28.26 -28.65
C GLU A 2 5.96 -27.64 -27.27
N VAL A 3 7.12 -27.01 -27.06
CA VAL A 3 7.38 -26.26 -25.83
C VAL A 3 6.62 -24.95 -25.96
N PHE A 4 5.42 -24.91 -25.38
CA PHE A 4 4.67 -23.68 -25.15
C PHE A 4 5.57 -22.73 -24.35
N GLY A 5 6.23 -21.82 -25.06
CA GLY A 5 6.95 -20.70 -24.50
C GLY A 5 5.96 -19.86 -23.72
N LYS A 6 5.94 -20.06 -22.40
CA LYS A 6 5.38 -19.11 -21.45
C LYS A 6 6.16 -17.82 -21.65
N SER A 7 5.61 -16.94 -22.49
CA SER A 7 6.05 -15.57 -22.58
C SER A 7 6.01 -14.99 -21.17
N PRO A 8 7.12 -14.47 -20.62
CA PRO A 8 7.04 -13.70 -19.40
C PRO A 8 6.25 -12.44 -19.77
N MET A 9 4.94 -12.46 -19.46
CA MET A 9 4.15 -11.23 -19.49
C MET A 9 4.88 -10.27 -18.56
N VAL A 10 5.50 -9.25 -19.16
CA VAL A 10 5.96 -8.05 -18.46
C VAL A 10 4.71 -7.52 -17.77
N SER A 11 4.57 -7.89 -16.50
CA SER A 11 3.65 -7.26 -15.57
C SER A 11 3.91 -5.77 -15.73
N SER A 12 2.85 -5.03 -16.06
CA SER A 12 2.86 -3.58 -16.14
C SER A 12 3.26 -3.01 -14.78
N ALA A 13 4.56 -2.93 -14.50
CA ALA A 13 5.10 -2.57 -13.19
C ALA A 13 4.65 -1.17 -12.72
N ASN A 14 4.16 -0.35 -13.64
CA ASN A 14 3.73 1.03 -13.39
C ASN A 14 2.21 1.18 -13.17
N VAL A 15 1.43 0.09 -13.25
CA VAL A 15 -0.04 0.18 -13.18
C VAL A 15 -0.55 -0.52 -11.94
N ILE A 16 -1.16 0.26 -11.04
CA ILE A 16 -1.74 -0.26 -9.80
C ILE A 16 -3.24 -0.47 -10.01
N TYR A 17 -3.66 -1.73 -10.02
CA TYR A 17 -5.06 -2.11 -10.08
C TYR A 17 -5.73 -1.89 -8.73
N LEU A 18 -6.93 -1.30 -8.75
CA LEU A 18 -7.71 -1.10 -7.54
C LEU A 18 -8.14 -2.43 -6.92
N SER A 19 -8.41 -3.44 -7.76
CA SER A 19 -8.69 -4.82 -7.33
C SER A 19 -7.55 -5.42 -6.50
N ALA A 20 -6.29 -5.12 -6.84
CA ALA A 20 -5.12 -5.61 -6.11
C ALA A 20 -5.07 -5.04 -4.69
N ILE A 21 -5.34 -3.74 -4.54
CA ILE A 21 -5.35 -3.04 -3.25
C ILE A 21 -6.50 -3.57 -2.38
N LEU A 22 -7.65 -3.80 -2.99
CA LEU A 22 -8.85 -4.30 -2.31
C LEU A 22 -8.84 -5.82 -2.07
N GLY A 23 -7.81 -6.54 -2.53
CA GLY A 23 -7.71 -8.00 -2.39
C GLY A 23 -8.77 -8.78 -3.18
N ARG A 24 -9.23 -8.24 -4.31
CA ARG A 24 -10.25 -8.82 -5.19
C ARG A 24 -9.69 -9.35 -6.51
N ASP A 25 -8.37 -9.49 -6.62
CA ASP A 25 -7.76 -10.00 -7.84
C ASP A 25 -8.14 -11.47 -8.07
N CYS A 26 -8.50 -11.76 -9.32
CA CYS A 26 -8.66 -13.11 -9.82
C CYS A 26 -7.56 -13.33 -10.86
N ASP A 27 -6.56 -14.15 -10.51
CA ASP A 27 -5.33 -14.36 -11.28
C ASP A 27 -5.57 -14.97 -12.68
N ALA A 28 -6.76 -15.53 -12.92
CA ALA A 28 -7.12 -16.15 -14.20
C ALA A 28 -7.87 -15.22 -15.16
N SER A 29 -8.13 -13.96 -14.78
CA SER A 29 -8.91 -13.03 -15.60
C SER A 29 -8.04 -12.15 -16.49
N HIS A 30 -8.45 -11.97 -17.75
CA HIS A 30 -7.77 -11.07 -18.69
C HIS A 30 -7.81 -9.62 -18.18
N LYS A 31 -6.63 -9.01 -18.05
CA LYS A 31 -6.47 -7.59 -17.78
C LYS A 31 -6.24 -6.82 -19.09
N CYS A 32 -7.20 -6.00 -19.49
CA CYS A 32 -7.12 -5.22 -20.73
C CYS A 32 -5.92 -4.29 -20.66
N ASP A 33 -5.15 -4.27 -21.73
CA ASP A 33 -4.01 -3.38 -21.89
C ASP A 33 -4.16 -2.44 -23.08
N TRP A 34 -3.11 -1.66 -23.34
CA TRP A 34 -3.09 -0.71 -24.46
C TRP A 34 -3.08 -1.41 -25.83
N LYS A 35 -2.80 -2.71 -25.87
CA LYS A 35 -2.86 -3.52 -27.10
C LYS A 35 -4.27 -4.01 -27.37
N CYS A 36 -5.13 -4.04 -26.35
CA CYS A 36 -6.51 -4.46 -26.48
C CYS A 36 -7.34 -3.41 -27.23
N GLU A 37 -8.02 -3.86 -28.28
CA GLU A 37 -9.08 -3.09 -28.91
C GLU A 37 -10.41 -3.43 -28.25
N ASN A 38 -11.03 -2.46 -27.58
CA ASN A 38 -12.27 -2.67 -26.84
C ASN A 38 -13.43 -1.95 -27.55
N GLU A 39 -14.47 -2.69 -27.89
CA GLU A 39 -15.69 -2.17 -28.51
C GLU A 39 -16.80 -1.99 -27.47
N ASN A 40 -17.55 -0.87 -27.53
CA ASN A 40 -18.75 -0.71 -26.73
C ASN A 40 -19.88 -1.54 -27.36
N VAL A 41 -20.44 -2.48 -26.62
CA VAL A 41 -21.55 -3.31 -27.08
C VAL A 41 -22.87 -2.60 -26.79
N PHE A 42 -23.08 -2.26 -25.52
CA PHE A 42 -24.28 -1.55 -25.06
C PHE A 42 -24.07 -0.95 -23.67
N GLY A 43 -24.48 0.31 -23.46
CA GLY A 43 -24.44 0.96 -22.15
C GLY A 43 -23.03 1.00 -21.53
N ASN A 44 -22.84 0.30 -20.40
CA ASN A 44 -21.54 0.16 -19.74
C ASN A 44 -20.82 -1.16 -20.09
N MET A 45 -21.31 -1.93 -21.05
CA MET A 45 -20.72 -3.18 -21.50
C MET A 45 -19.74 -2.96 -22.65
N TYR A 46 -18.52 -3.46 -22.49
CA TYR A 46 -17.45 -3.39 -23.48
C TYR A 46 -16.89 -4.79 -23.76
N ARG A 47 -16.54 -5.08 -25.02
CA ARG A 47 -15.95 -6.36 -25.40
C ARG A 47 -14.52 -6.15 -25.90
N CYS A 48 -13.58 -6.90 -25.37
CA CYS A 48 -12.22 -6.93 -25.88
C CYS A 48 -12.18 -7.79 -27.15
N LYS A 49 -11.78 -7.23 -28.30
CA LYS A 49 -11.71 -7.96 -29.56
C LYS A 49 -10.59 -9.02 -29.57
N LEU A 50 -9.51 -8.79 -28.82
CA LEU A 50 -8.38 -9.73 -28.77
C LEU A 50 -8.72 -11.02 -28.03
N THR A 51 -9.45 -10.93 -26.92
CA THR A 51 -9.78 -12.09 -26.07
C THR A 51 -11.23 -12.55 -26.19
N GLY A 52 -12.08 -11.72 -26.79
CA GLY A 52 -13.53 -11.93 -26.85
C GLY A 52 -14.24 -11.71 -25.51
N LEU A 53 -13.53 -11.36 -24.44
CA LEU A 53 -14.09 -11.20 -23.10
C LEU A 53 -14.88 -9.90 -22.97
N THR A 54 -15.98 -9.99 -22.23
CA THR A 54 -16.87 -8.86 -22.00
C THR A 54 -16.67 -8.29 -20.61
N HIS A 55 -16.55 -6.97 -20.54
CA HIS A 55 -16.33 -6.18 -19.33
C HIS A 55 -17.54 -5.30 -19.06
N VAL A 56 -18.11 -5.43 -17.87
CA VAL A 56 -19.09 -4.46 -17.35
C VAL A 56 -18.31 -3.36 -16.64
N CYS A 57 -18.33 -2.15 -17.21
CA CYS A 57 -17.51 -1.03 -16.78
C CYS A 57 -18.30 -0.10 -15.85
N ASP A 58 -18.48 -0.53 -14.61
CA ASP A 58 -19.09 0.22 -13.51
C ASP A 58 -18.10 0.46 -12.36
N ASN A 59 -18.60 0.91 -11.20
CA ASN A 59 -17.78 1.12 -10.00
C ASN A 59 -17.16 -0.19 -9.47
N ASN A 60 -17.68 -1.36 -9.82
CA ASN A 60 -17.12 -2.64 -9.36
C ASN A 60 -16.18 -3.29 -10.38
N CYS A 61 -15.90 -2.61 -11.50
CA CYS A 61 -15.03 -3.12 -12.55
C CYS A 61 -13.61 -3.41 -12.02
N ASN A 62 -13.16 -4.65 -12.17
CA ASN A 62 -11.82 -5.10 -11.77
C ASN A 62 -10.69 -4.58 -12.69
N GLN A 63 -11.04 -4.01 -13.84
CA GLN A 63 -10.10 -3.35 -14.76
C GLN A 63 -9.83 -1.88 -14.40
N ARG A 64 -10.33 -1.41 -13.23
CA ARG A 64 -10.05 -0.07 -12.70
C ARG A 64 -8.62 0.01 -12.18
N ILE A 65 -7.89 1.01 -12.66
CA ILE A 65 -6.55 1.35 -12.24
C ILE A 65 -6.57 2.72 -11.55
N LEU A 66 -5.64 2.95 -10.63
CA LEU A 66 -5.47 4.28 -10.06
C LEU A 66 -4.97 5.24 -11.13
N TYR A 67 -5.62 6.41 -11.24
CA TYR A 67 -5.24 7.45 -12.19
C TYR A 67 -4.74 8.70 -11.46
N ASP A 68 -5.50 9.18 -10.48
CA ASP A 68 -5.13 10.34 -9.65
C ASP A 68 -5.42 10.05 -8.17
N ASN A 69 -5.27 11.08 -7.33
CA ASN A 69 -5.44 11.01 -5.90
C ASN A 69 -6.85 10.59 -5.47
N HIS A 70 -7.86 10.96 -6.25
CA HIS A 70 -9.28 10.79 -5.97
C HIS A 70 -10.04 10.06 -7.09
N THR A 71 -9.34 9.60 -8.12
CA THR A 71 -9.98 8.99 -9.29
C THR A 71 -9.27 7.73 -9.75
N SER A 72 -10.04 6.91 -10.44
CA SER A 72 -9.60 5.66 -11.07
C SER A 72 -10.10 5.61 -12.51
N LEU A 73 -9.40 4.90 -13.37
CA LEU A 73 -9.73 4.76 -14.78
C LEU A 73 -9.97 3.29 -15.12
N CYS A 74 -11.06 2.97 -15.81
CA CYS A 74 -11.27 1.63 -16.34
C CYS A 74 -10.52 1.47 -17.66
N ARG A 75 -9.60 0.50 -17.75
CA ARG A 75 -8.83 0.27 -19.00
C ARG A 75 -9.67 -0.25 -20.17
N ALA A 76 -10.79 -0.92 -19.88
CA ALA A 76 -11.67 -1.43 -20.92
C ALA A 76 -12.46 -0.31 -21.62
N SER A 77 -13.05 0.60 -20.83
CA SER A 77 -13.94 1.66 -21.33
C SER A 77 -13.31 3.04 -21.44
N GLY A 78 -12.15 3.28 -20.81
CA GLY A 78 -11.54 4.59 -20.66
C GLY A 78 -12.26 5.53 -19.68
N ARG A 79 -13.35 5.08 -19.04
CA ARG A 79 -14.13 5.93 -18.12
C ARG A 79 -13.39 6.17 -16.81
N VAL A 80 -13.52 7.40 -16.31
CA VAL A 80 -12.99 7.83 -15.02
C VAL A 80 -14.10 7.71 -13.97
N PHE A 81 -13.74 7.15 -12.81
CA PHE A 81 -14.63 6.96 -11.67
C PHE A 81 -14.00 7.62 -10.43
N PRO A 82 -14.77 8.41 -9.65
CA PRO A 82 -14.30 8.88 -8.36
C PRO A 82 -14.08 7.70 -7.42
N LEU A 83 -13.07 7.81 -6.57
CA LEU A 83 -12.83 6.84 -5.51
C LEU A 83 -13.88 7.05 -4.41
N SER A 84 -14.47 5.96 -3.92
CA SER A 84 -15.27 5.98 -2.70
C SER A 84 -14.37 6.23 -1.47
N PRO A 85 -14.91 6.71 -0.35
CA PRO A 85 -14.12 6.95 0.87
C PRO A 85 -13.33 5.72 1.34
N ALA A 86 -13.90 4.52 1.19
CA ALA A 86 -13.24 3.26 1.52
C ALA A 86 -12.06 2.95 0.58
N GLU A 87 -12.24 3.19 -0.72
CA GLU A 87 -11.17 3.04 -1.71
C GLU A 87 -10.04 4.05 -1.47
N GLU A 88 -10.37 5.32 -1.20
CA GLU A 88 -9.37 6.33 -0.87
C GLU A 88 -8.54 5.94 0.36
N GLN A 89 -9.18 5.44 1.42
CA GLN A 89 -8.48 5.00 2.63
C GLN A 89 -7.54 3.82 2.35
N ALA A 90 -7.98 2.85 1.53
CA ALA A 90 -7.16 1.71 1.14
C ALA A 90 -5.94 2.16 0.30
N VAL A 91 -6.14 3.11 -0.60
CA VAL A 91 -5.09 3.63 -1.49
C VAL A 91 -4.07 4.50 -0.74
N ARG A 92 -4.49 5.25 0.28
CA ARG A 92 -3.58 6.06 1.12
C ARG A 92 -2.43 5.23 1.72
N GLY A 93 -2.70 3.98 2.11
CA GLY A 93 -1.68 3.08 2.64
C GLY A 93 -0.65 2.63 1.60
N VAL A 94 -1.07 2.51 0.34
CA VAL A 94 -0.20 2.11 -0.79
C VAL A 94 0.72 3.25 -1.20
N ARG A 95 0.22 4.49 -1.26
CA ARG A 95 1.02 5.67 -1.63
C ARG A 95 2.21 5.91 -0.70
N ARG A 96 2.02 5.73 0.62
CA ARG A 96 3.11 5.87 1.60
C ARG A 96 4.23 4.85 1.40
N LYS A 97 3.94 3.67 0.84
CA LYS A 97 4.98 2.67 0.54
C LYS A 97 5.77 3.03 -0.72
N LEU A 98 5.13 3.61 -1.73
CA LEU A 98 5.78 3.97 -2.99
C LEU A 98 6.74 5.17 -2.82
N ASP A 99 6.32 6.18 -2.06
CA ASP A 99 7.13 7.36 -1.72
C ASP A 99 8.45 6.95 -1.02
N ASN A 100 8.34 6.02 -0.07
CA ASN A 100 9.50 5.48 0.64
C ASN A 100 10.39 4.55 -0.23
N SER A 101 9.90 4.04 -1.37
CA SER A 101 10.70 3.19 -2.28
C SER A 101 11.38 3.97 -3.40
N GLU A 102 10.86 5.13 -3.80
CA GLU A 102 11.48 6.00 -4.82
C GLU A 102 12.58 6.90 -4.25
N SER A 103 12.58 7.15 -2.94
CA SER A 103 13.49 8.09 -2.26
C SER A 103 14.73 7.45 -1.61
N LEU A 104 14.93 6.14 -1.74
CA LEU A 104 16.05 5.42 -1.10
C LEU A 104 16.92 4.66 -2.13
N PRO A 105 18.25 4.82 -2.14
CA PRO A 105 19.13 3.85 -2.80
C PRO A 105 19.05 2.50 -2.06
N PRO A 106 19.37 1.37 -2.71
CA PRO A 106 19.07 0.04 -2.19
C PRO A 106 19.93 -0.22 -0.95
N THR A 107 19.33 0.00 0.22
CA THR A 107 19.94 -0.39 1.47
C THR A 107 18.91 -1.20 2.25
N GLU A 108 19.12 -2.51 2.20
CA GLU A 108 18.86 -3.51 3.23
C GLU A 108 17.50 -3.41 3.96
N GLY A 109 16.67 -4.42 3.72
CA GLY A 109 15.26 -4.44 4.07
C GLY A 109 14.94 -4.20 5.55
N CYS A 110 13.90 -3.41 5.78
CA CYS A 110 13.30 -3.25 7.11
C CYS A 110 11.95 -3.98 7.15
N SER A 111 12.00 -5.23 7.60
CA SER A 111 10.84 -6.05 7.92
C SER A 111 10.07 -5.46 9.10
N PHE A 112 8.77 -5.23 8.90
CA PHE A 112 7.80 -4.90 9.96
C PHE A 112 7.78 -6.01 11.03
N LYS A 113 8.54 -5.85 12.12
CA LYS A 113 8.38 -6.72 13.29
C LYS A 113 7.26 -6.19 14.19
N ARG A 114 6.14 -6.91 14.16
CA ARG A 114 5.08 -6.83 15.18
C ARG A 114 5.70 -7.06 16.56
N ARG A 115 5.46 -6.12 17.46
CA ARG A 115 5.86 -6.17 18.87
C ARG A 115 4.99 -7.20 19.60
N ARG A 116 5.52 -8.36 19.96
CA ARG A 116 5.17 -9.09 21.20
C ARG A 116 6.34 -9.98 21.65
N ARG A 117 6.80 -9.70 22.89
CA ARG A 117 7.56 -10.51 23.87
C ARG A 117 8.59 -11.51 23.35
N ASP A 118 9.85 -11.29 23.71
CA ASP A 118 10.64 -12.15 24.61
C ASP A 118 11.97 -11.42 24.90
N VAL A 119 12.17 -10.99 26.14
CA VAL A 119 13.16 -11.54 27.09
C VAL A 119 14.57 -11.00 26.87
N SER A 120 14.97 -10.18 27.85
CA SER A 120 16.30 -9.92 28.38
C SER A 120 17.46 -9.65 27.42
N GLN A 121 18.23 -8.60 27.78
CA GLN A 121 19.55 -8.25 27.26
C GLN A 121 19.57 -7.38 26.00
N PHE A 122 19.21 -6.11 26.18
CA PHE A 122 19.82 -5.04 25.39
C PHE A 122 20.49 -4.06 26.33
N LYS A 123 21.83 -4.00 26.26
CA LYS A 123 22.62 -3.00 26.98
C LYS A 123 22.18 -1.61 26.51
N ALA A 124 21.91 -0.72 27.46
CA ALA A 124 21.59 0.66 27.18
C ALA A 124 22.70 1.33 26.37
N SER A 125 22.30 2.09 25.34
CA SER A 125 23.16 2.96 24.55
C SER A 125 23.88 3.97 25.45
N PRO A 126 25.15 4.32 25.20
CA PRO A 126 25.92 5.25 26.03
C PRO A 126 25.28 6.62 26.22
N PHE A 127 24.36 7.02 25.35
CA PHE A 127 23.73 8.35 25.36
C PHE A 127 22.60 8.52 26.41
N GLU A 128 22.02 7.44 26.94
CA GLU A 128 20.87 7.53 27.87
C GLU A 128 21.24 7.53 29.37
N ARG A 129 22.54 7.54 29.72
CA ARG A 129 22.98 7.50 31.14
C ARG A 129 22.82 8.82 31.90
N SER A 130 22.36 9.90 31.26
CA SER A 130 22.39 11.25 31.85
C SER A 130 21.15 11.61 32.67
N PHE A 131 20.13 10.74 32.76
CA PHE A 131 18.86 11.09 33.43
C PHE A 131 18.47 10.17 34.58
N THR A 132 19.28 9.15 34.90
CA THR A 132 18.94 8.15 35.93
C THR A 132 19.81 8.25 37.20
N ALA A 133 20.53 9.36 37.39
CA ALA A 133 21.36 9.60 38.56
C ALA A 133 20.76 10.68 39.48
N VAL A 134 19.52 10.49 39.93
CA VAL A 134 19.03 11.11 41.18
C VAL A 134 18.15 10.09 41.89
N SER A 135 18.69 9.50 42.95
CA SER A 135 17.98 8.67 43.92
C SER A 135 17.05 9.53 44.79
N PRO A 136 15.89 9.04 45.26
CA PRO A 136 15.12 9.72 46.28
C PRO A 136 15.82 9.56 47.64
N ILE A 137 16.17 10.66 48.29
CA ILE A 137 16.68 10.64 49.67
C ILE A 137 15.52 11.04 50.59
N CYS A 138 14.93 10.06 51.27
CA CYS A 138 14.15 10.26 52.51
C CYS A 138 15.13 10.03 53.68
N SER A 139 15.42 10.99 54.58
CA SER A 139 14.75 11.27 55.88
C SER A 139 15.76 12.13 56.73
N PRO A 140 15.51 12.49 58.02
CA PRO A 140 14.55 13.42 58.64
C PRO A 140 15.22 14.54 59.50
N ALA A 141 14.40 15.49 59.99
CA ALA A 141 14.52 16.34 61.20
C ALA A 141 15.60 17.47 61.34
N GLY A 142 15.12 18.63 61.84
CA GLY A 142 15.87 19.72 62.51
C GLY A 142 16.42 20.79 61.54
N ASP A 143 16.35 22.10 61.77
CA ASP A 143 16.05 22.91 62.94
C ASP A 143 15.65 24.33 62.44
N GLY A 144 14.97 25.10 63.26
CA GLY A 144 14.24 26.31 62.86
C GLY A 144 15.09 27.54 62.50
N MET A 145 14.44 28.49 61.83
CA MET A 145 14.79 29.90 61.93
C MET A 145 13.49 30.73 61.93
N ASP A 146 13.19 31.29 63.10
CA ASP A 146 12.07 32.17 63.39
C ASP A 146 12.26 33.52 62.66
N LEU A 147 11.18 34.09 62.14
CA LEU A 147 11.17 35.41 61.50
C LEU A 147 10.60 36.43 62.50
N SER A 148 11.48 37.15 63.17
CA SER A 148 11.26 38.49 63.74
C SER A 148 12.60 39.19 64.01
#